data_AF-A0A453HAI5-F1
#
_entry.id   AF-A0A453HAI5-F1
#
_cell.length_a   1.000
_cell.length_b   1.000
_cell.length_c   1.000
_cell.angle_alpha   90.00
_cell.angle_beta   90.00
_cell.angle_gamma   90.00
#
_symmetry.space_group_name_H-M   'P 1'
#
loop_
_entity.id
_entity.type
_entity.pdbx_description
1 polymer ?
#
loop_
_entity_poly.entity_id
_entity_poly.type
_entity_poly.pdbx_seq_one_letter_code
_entity_poly.pdbx_strand_id
1 'polypeptide(L)'
;DECGEYALSPLPWYPGNLAWHLNLSRKQLRKNPALESFHEFLKHESEVGNVTRQEAVSMVPPLFLNVQAGHHILDMCAAPGSKTFQLLEMIHQSKEPGLLPTALVIANDLKVQRCDVLIHNTKRMCTANLIVTNHEAQSFPSCSLAKDDSEAYKDHCKPQRLEFDRVLCDVPCSGDGTLRKSHDLWRKWSSSMGNEFHLLQVNIAMRGIALLKVGGRMVYSTCSMNPVENEAVVAELLRRSGSSVELLDVSTELRELVRRPGLGTWKVNDRGSWFQTHEDVPDSRKNVILPSMFPSSTSIHESHKVWHFK
;
A
#
# COMPACT_ATOMS: atom_id res chain seq x y z
N ASP A 1 -37.01 16.89 -2.51
CA ASP A 1 -36.27 17.01 -1.25
C ASP A 1 -34.80 16.84 -1.48
N GLU A 2 -34.10 17.92 -1.19
CA GLU A 2 -32.75 18.29 -1.61
C GLU A 2 -31.69 17.41 -0.96
N CYS A 3 -30.88 16.75 -1.78
CA CYS A 3 -29.53 16.39 -1.38
C CYS A 3 -28.62 16.87 -2.52
N GLY A 4 -28.35 18.17 -2.52
CA GLY A 4 -27.30 18.72 -3.35
C GLY A 4 -25.97 18.13 -2.91
N GLU A 5 -25.55 17.02 -3.51
CA GLU A 5 -24.17 16.57 -3.39
C GLU A 5 -23.30 17.70 -3.96
N TYR A 6 -22.65 18.45 -3.06
CA TYR A 6 -21.68 19.47 -3.43
C TYR A 6 -20.67 18.85 -4.42
N ALA A 7 -20.39 19.56 -5.51
CA ALA A 7 -19.45 19.09 -6.53
C ALA A 7 -18.05 18.80 -5.94
N LEU A 8 -17.69 19.50 -4.87
CA LEU A 8 -16.47 19.33 -4.10
C LEU A 8 -16.84 19.22 -2.61
N SER A 9 -16.37 18.18 -1.93
CA SER A 9 -16.58 17.97 -0.48
C SER A 9 -15.28 17.58 0.21
N PRO A 10 -15.01 18.03 1.45
CA PRO A 10 -13.82 17.60 2.17
C PRO A 10 -13.90 16.10 2.50
N LEU A 11 -12.74 15.44 2.58
CA LEU A 11 -12.63 14.09 3.14
C LEU A 11 -12.36 14.22 4.64
N PRO A 12 -13.38 14.06 5.51
CA PRO A 12 -13.30 14.47 6.91
C PRO A 12 -12.23 13.68 7.68
N TRP A 13 -12.05 12.40 7.33
CA TRP A 13 -11.04 11.53 7.91
C TRP A 13 -9.59 11.87 7.51
N TYR A 14 -9.35 12.71 6.49
CA TYR A 14 -7.99 13.04 6.08
C TYR A 14 -7.42 14.17 6.98
N PRO A 15 -6.26 13.97 7.61
CA PRO A 15 -5.71 14.95 8.55
C PRO A 15 -5.54 16.36 7.96
N GLY A 16 -5.86 17.37 8.76
CA GLY A 16 -5.61 18.78 8.41
C GLY A 16 -6.49 19.35 7.28
N ASN A 17 -7.59 18.69 6.91
CA ASN A 17 -8.48 19.10 5.81
C ASN A 17 -7.75 19.25 4.46
N LEU A 18 -6.69 18.47 4.26
CA LEU A 18 -5.82 18.54 3.08
C LEU A 18 -6.34 17.71 1.89
N ALA A 19 -7.43 16.96 2.05
CA ALA A 19 -7.99 16.15 0.97
C ALA A 19 -9.47 16.43 0.74
N TRP A 20 -9.84 16.51 -0.54
CA TRP A 20 -11.18 16.83 -0.99
C TRP A 20 -11.62 15.83 -2.06
N HIS A 21 -12.87 15.41 -2.00
CA HIS A 21 -13.54 14.60 -3.00
C HIS A 21 -14.20 15.50 -4.05
N LEU A 22 -13.93 15.21 -5.32
CA LEU A 22 -14.57 15.86 -6.44
C LEU A 22 -15.53 14.87 -7.12
N ASN A 23 -16.83 15.16 -7.07
CA ASN A 23 -17.89 14.31 -7.64
C ASN A 23 -18.05 14.52 -9.16
N LEU A 24 -16.94 14.72 -9.87
CA LEU A 24 -16.91 14.94 -11.32
C LEU A 24 -15.90 14.00 -11.97
N SER A 25 -16.34 13.30 -13.01
CA SER A 25 -15.42 12.49 -13.81
C SER A 25 -14.46 13.36 -14.62
N ARG A 26 -13.30 12.80 -14.97
CA ARG A 26 -12.32 13.46 -15.87
C ARG A 26 -12.95 13.90 -17.20
N LYS A 27 -13.93 13.14 -17.70
CA LYS A 27 -14.63 13.44 -18.95
C LYS A 27 -15.57 14.64 -18.79
N GLN A 28 -16.26 14.75 -17.65
CA GLN A 28 -17.11 15.90 -17.34
C GLN A 28 -16.29 17.17 -17.18
N LEU A 29 -15.17 17.12 -16.45
CA LEU A 29 -14.25 18.26 -16.29
C LEU A 29 -13.74 18.79 -17.63
N ARG A 30 -13.38 17.89 -18.56
CA ARG A 30 -12.84 18.27 -19.87
C ARG A 30 -13.89 18.78 -20.85
N LYS A 31 -15.15 18.35 -20.72
CA LYS A 31 -16.20 18.64 -21.71
C LYS A 31 -17.10 19.82 -21.33
N ASN A 32 -17.13 20.21 -20.07
CA ASN A 32 -17.98 21.30 -19.60
C ASN A 32 -17.23 22.64 -19.69
N PRO A 33 -17.60 23.57 -20.58
CA PRO A 33 -16.94 24.86 -20.71
C PRO A 33 -17.00 25.70 -19.42
N ALA A 34 -18.05 25.54 -18.62
CA ALA A 34 -18.19 26.25 -17.34
C ALA A 34 -17.12 25.84 -16.30
N LEU A 35 -16.44 24.71 -16.51
CA LEU A 35 -15.40 24.19 -15.62
C LEU A 35 -13.99 24.31 -16.20
N GLU A 36 -13.83 24.98 -17.34
CA GLU A 36 -12.54 25.11 -18.03
C GLU A 36 -11.49 25.81 -17.15
N SER A 37 -11.86 26.93 -16.52
CA SER A 37 -10.98 27.66 -15.60
C SER A 37 -10.53 26.81 -14.42
N PHE A 38 -11.45 26.03 -13.82
CA PHE A 38 -11.13 25.12 -12.73
C PHE A 38 -10.28 23.92 -13.18
N HIS A 39 -10.51 23.40 -14.38
CA HIS A 39 -9.71 22.32 -14.94
C HIS A 39 -8.28 22.77 -15.25
N GLU A 40 -8.09 23.99 -15.78
CA GLU A 40 -6.76 24.59 -15.96
C GLU A 40 -6.07 24.86 -14.63
N PHE A 41 -6.79 25.40 -13.63
CA PHE A 41 -6.26 25.53 -12.27
C PHE A 41 -5.76 24.18 -11.74
N LEU A 42 -6.58 23.12 -11.80
CA LEU A 42 -6.17 21.81 -11.30
C LEU A 42 -4.99 21.22 -12.08
N LYS A 43 -4.85 21.50 -13.38
CA LYS A 43 -3.66 21.08 -14.15
C LYS A 43 -2.43 21.81 -13.66
N HIS A 44 -2.48 23.14 -13.59
CA HIS A 44 -1.40 23.98 -13.12
C HIS A 44 -0.94 23.55 -11.73
N GLU A 45 -1.86 23.44 -10.77
CA GLU A 45 -1.55 23.02 -9.39
C GLU A 45 -0.99 21.58 -9.33
N SER A 46 -1.40 20.70 -10.26
CA SER A 46 -0.83 19.34 -10.36
C SER A 46 0.57 19.33 -10.98
N GLU A 47 0.90 20.27 -11.86
CA GLU A 47 2.19 20.38 -12.51
C GLU A 47 3.24 20.97 -11.57
N VAL A 48 2.87 22.00 -10.81
CA VAL A 48 3.75 22.61 -9.79
C VAL A 48 3.86 21.78 -8.51
N GLY A 49 2.98 20.78 -8.32
CA GLY A 49 3.04 19.83 -7.19
C GLY A 49 2.23 20.23 -5.95
N ASN A 50 1.40 21.27 -6.03
CA ASN A 50 0.54 21.72 -4.92
C ASN A 50 -0.70 20.82 -4.71
N VAL A 51 -1.18 20.16 -5.77
CA VAL A 51 -2.36 19.28 -5.71
C VAL A 51 -2.07 17.95 -6.39
N THR A 52 -2.27 16.85 -5.66
CA THR A 52 -2.17 15.50 -6.23
C THR A 52 -3.56 14.87 -6.35
N ARG A 53 -3.91 14.46 -7.57
CA ARG A 53 -5.13 13.68 -7.82
C ARG A 53 -4.88 12.22 -7.47
N GLN A 54 -5.51 11.76 -6.40
CA GLN A 54 -5.41 10.38 -5.92
C GLN A 54 -6.79 9.85 -5.53
N GLU A 55 -6.92 8.53 -5.56
CA GLU A 55 -8.13 7.86 -5.11
C GLU A 55 -8.19 7.84 -3.59
N ALA A 56 -9.36 8.13 -3.02
CA ALA A 56 -9.56 8.25 -1.57
C ALA A 56 -9.01 7.05 -0.79
N VAL A 57 -9.38 5.82 -1.18
CA VAL A 57 -8.88 4.60 -0.51
C VAL A 57 -7.38 4.38 -0.70
N SER A 58 -6.79 4.90 -1.79
CA SER A 58 -5.34 4.85 -1.99
C SER A 58 -4.58 5.78 -1.07
N MET A 59 -5.24 6.76 -0.43
CA MET A 59 -4.61 7.66 0.55
C MET A 59 -4.49 7.05 1.94
N VAL A 60 -5.22 5.97 2.22
CA VAL A 60 -5.35 5.38 3.55
C VAL A 60 -4.07 4.66 4.02
N PRO A 61 -3.40 3.80 3.21
CA PRO A 61 -2.25 3.04 3.70
C PRO A 61 -1.09 3.91 4.23
N PRO A 62 -0.66 5.00 3.54
CA PRO A 62 0.38 5.88 4.07
C PRO A 62 0.04 6.53 5.42
N LEU A 63 -1.24 6.84 5.68
CA LEU A 63 -1.67 7.46 6.93
C LEU A 63 -1.46 6.52 8.13
N PHE A 64 -1.77 5.23 7.97
CA PHE A 64 -1.54 4.23 9.03
C PHE A 64 -0.07 3.87 9.23
N LEU A 65 0.79 4.17 8.26
CA LEU A 65 2.23 3.91 8.37
C LEU A 65 2.90 4.82 9.40
N ASN A 66 2.29 5.95 9.78
CA ASN A 66 2.80 6.90 10.79
C ASN A 66 4.28 7.26 10.55
N VAL A 67 4.53 7.89 9.41
CA VAL A 67 5.85 8.29 8.93
C VAL A 67 6.33 9.56 9.64
N GLN A 68 7.65 9.67 9.82
CA GLN A 68 8.31 10.79 10.50
C GLN A 68 9.51 11.27 9.67
N ALA A 69 9.92 12.52 9.86
CA ALA A 69 10.94 13.22 9.06
C ALA A 69 12.36 12.62 9.11
N GLY A 70 12.62 11.62 9.97
CA GLY A 70 13.89 10.90 10.07
C GLY A 70 13.82 9.41 9.73
N HIS A 71 12.70 8.91 9.23
CA HIS A 71 12.54 7.48 8.94
C HIS A 71 13.17 7.07 7.59
N HIS A 72 13.75 5.87 7.56
CA HIS A 72 13.98 5.13 6.33
C HIS A 72 12.70 4.35 5.97
N ILE A 73 12.15 4.62 4.80
CA ILE A 73 10.86 4.12 4.34
C ILE A 73 11.06 3.32 3.05
N LEU A 74 10.50 2.13 2.97
CA LEU A 74 10.48 1.31 1.76
C LEU A 74 9.05 1.19 1.23
N ASP A 75 8.82 1.58 -0.01
CA ASP A 75 7.60 1.30 -0.77
C ASP A 75 7.90 0.14 -1.74
N MET A 76 7.39 -1.04 -1.43
CA MET A 76 7.76 -2.29 -2.10
C MET A 76 7.23 -2.39 -3.55
N CYS A 77 6.12 -1.72 -3.84
CA CYS A 77 5.36 -1.80 -5.09
C CYS A 77 4.81 -0.41 -5.44
N ALA A 78 5.73 0.49 -5.75
CA ALA A 78 5.51 1.92 -5.62
C ALA A 78 4.75 2.55 -6.81
N ALA A 79 4.91 2.02 -8.03
CA ALA A 79 4.35 2.70 -9.19
C ALA A 79 2.81 2.58 -9.23
N PRO A 80 2.07 3.60 -9.71
CA PRO A 80 2.55 4.78 -10.43
C PRO A 80 3.08 5.93 -9.55
N GLY A 81 3.21 5.73 -8.23
CA GLY A 81 3.88 6.68 -7.34
C GLY A 81 2.97 7.56 -6.48
N SER A 82 1.64 7.41 -6.51
CA SER A 82 0.75 8.26 -5.71
C SER A 82 0.96 8.09 -4.19
N LYS A 83 1.14 6.84 -3.73
CA LYS A 83 1.41 6.57 -2.31
C LYS A 83 2.82 7.04 -1.93
N THR A 84 3.81 6.80 -2.79
CA THR A 84 5.16 7.31 -2.64
C THR A 84 5.19 8.84 -2.54
N PHE A 85 4.43 9.54 -3.39
CA PHE A 85 4.29 10.99 -3.34
C PHE A 85 3.73 11.45 -2.00
N GLN A 86 2.67 10.80 -1.52
CA GLN A 86 2.08 11.08 -0.22
C GLN A 86 3.06 10.81 0.94
N LEU A 87 3.86 9.74 0.87
CA LEU A 87 4.92 9.46 1.86
C LEU A 87 5.97 10.57 1.88
N LEU A 88 6.36 11.06 0.69
CA LEU A 88 7.28 12.18 0.59
C LEU A 88 6.65 13.45 1.19
N GLU A 89 5.37 13.76 0.89
CA GLU A 89 4.67 14.90 1.51
C GLU A 89 4.71 14.80 3.04
N MET A 90 4.45 13.61 3.60
CA MET A 90 4.46 13.38 5.04
C MET A 90 5.82 13.59 5.70
N ILE A 91 6.94 13.20 5.07
CA ILE A 91 8.28 13.44 5.66
C ILE A 91 8.66 14.92 5.64
N HIS A 92 8.11 15.70 4.71
CA HIS A 92 8.38 17.14 4.56
C HIS A 92 7.46 18.03 5.40
N GLN A 93 6.51 17.46 6.15
CA GLN A 93 5.62 18.20 7.08
C GLN A 93 6.34 18.75 8.34
N SER A 94 7.65 18.95 8.30
CA SER A 94 8.43 19.48 9.43
C SER A 94 7.85 20.80 9.93
N LYS A 95 7.80 20.94 11.26
CA LYS A 95 7.26 22.14 11.92
C LYS A 95 8.23 23.33 11.89
N GLU A 96 9.50 23.09 11.60
CA GLU A 96 10.52 24.13 11.58
C GLU A 96 10.84 24.55 10.14
N PRO A 97 10.57 25.83 9.76
CA PRO A 97 10.90 26.35 8.45
C PRO A 97 12.40 26.24 8.16
N GLY A 98 12.75 25.68 6.99
CA GLY A 98 14.12 25.61 6.50
C GLY A 98 14.91 24.35 6.91
N LEU A 99 14.34 23.47 7.73
CA LEU A 99 14.96 22.18 8.05
C LEU A 99 14.56 21.12 7.01
N LEU A 100 15.52 20.60 6.26
CA LEU A 100 15.31 19.48 5.36
C LEU A 100 15.18 18.16 6.15
N PRO A 101 14.25 17.27 5.81
CA PRO A 101 14.13 15.98 6.47
C PRO A 101 15.36 15.11 6.18
N THR A 102 15.76 14.33 7.17
CA THR A 102 16.81 13.31 7.03
C THR A 102 16.26 11.97 6.56
N ALA A 103 14.93 11.85 6.40
CA ALA A 103 14.25 10.67 5.91
C ALA A 103 14.73 10.24 4.52
N LEU A 104 14.59 8.95 4.24
CA LEU A 104 14.87 8.37 2.93
C LEU A 104 13.69 7.50 2.52
N VAL A 105 13.11 7.77 1.36
CA VAL A 105 12.09 6.93 0.74
C VAL A 105 12.73 6.15 -0.40
N ILE A 106 12.73 4.82 -0.29
CA ILE A 106 13.09 3.92 -1.38
C ILE A 106 11.81 3.40 -2.02
N ALA A 107 11.60 3.73 -3.29
CA ALA A 107 10.46 3.32 -4.07
C ALA A 107 10.86 2.24 -5.07
N ASN A 108 10.34 1.03 -4.90
CA ASN A 108 10.63 -0.12 -5.73
C ASN A 108 9.43 -0.47 -6.63
N ASP A 109 9.66 -0.75 -7.91
CA ASP A 109 8.68 -1.41 -8.76
C ASP A 109 9.37 -2.41 -9.69
N LEU A 110 8.67 -3.49 -10.03
CA LEU A 110 9.19 -4.56 -10.88
C LEU A 110 9.44 -4.11 -12.32
N LYS A 111 8.61 -3.19 -12.87
CA LYS A 111 8.67 -2.84 -14.30
C LYS A 111 9.33 -1.49 -14.49
N VAL A 112 10.43 -1.45 -15.23
CA VAL A 112 11.16 -0.21 -15.58
C VAL A 112 10.22 0.87 -16.12
N GLN A 113 9.34 0.52 -17.06
CA GLN A 113 8.36 1.45 -17.64
C GLN A 113 7.44 2.09 -16.60
N ARG A 114 7.12 1.36 -15.52
CA ARG A 114 6.32 1.88 -14.41
C ARG A 114 7.17 2.75 -13.48
N CYS A 115 8.45 2.42 -13.30
CA CYS A 115 9.41 3.29 -12.62
C CYS A 115 9.54 4.65 -13.32
N ASP A 116 9.57 4.69 -14.65
CA ASP A 116 9.61 5.95 -15.42
C ASP A 116 8.39 6.84 -15.12
N VAL A 117 7.19 6.23 -15.04
CA VAL A 117 5.96 6.93 -14.65
C VAL A 117 6.03 7.42 -13.20
N LEU A 118 6.56 6.59 -12.30
CA LEU A 118 6.78 6.99 -10.90
C LEU A 118 7.70 8.20 -10.83
N ILE A 119 8.87 8.15 -11.48
CA ILE A 119 9.84 9.25 -11.53
C ILE A 119 9.17 10.50 -12.12
N HIS A 120 8.42 10.35 -13.20
CA HIS A 120 7.70 11.47 -13.81
C HIS A 120 6.67 12.11 -12.85
N ASN A 121 5.97 11.31 -12.06
CA ASN A 121 4.96 11.79 -11.13
C ASN A 121 5.57 12.40 -9.85
N THR A 122 6.72 11.90 -9.40
CA THR A 122 7.39 12.37 -8.18
C THR A 122 8.35 13.53 -8.43
N LYS A 123 8.86 13.73 -9.65
CA LYS A 123 9.83 14.80 -9.97
C LYS A 123 9.37 16.19 -9.55
N ARG A 124 8.06 16.47 -9.60
CA ARG A 124 7.48 17.77 -9.26
C ARG A 124 7.65 18.15 -7.78
N MET A 125 7.96 17.18 -6.92
CA MET A 125 8.27 17.46 -5.52
C MET A 125 9.70 17.97 -5.31
N CYS A 126 10.60 17.82 -6.31
CA CYS A 126 11.97 18.33 -6.28
C CYS A 126 12.75 17.96 -5.00
N THR A 127 12.53 16.75 -4.46
CA THR A 127 13.14 16.29 -3.20
C THR A 127 14.34 15.39 -3.45
N ALA A 128 15.37 15.53 -2.61
CA ALA A 128 16.54 14.65 -2.57
C ALA A 128 16.30 13.35 -1.76
N ASN A 129 15.15 13.22 -1.10
CA ASN A 129 14.84 12.13 -0.18
C ASN A 129 14.23 10.89 -0.86
N LEU A 130 14.31 10.78 -2.19
CA LEU A 130 13.73 9.68 -2.97
C LEU A 130 14.81 8.92 -3.74
N ILE A 131 14.82 7.59 -3.59
CA ILE A 131 15.55 6.67 -4.47
C ILE A 131 14.54 5.76 -5.15
N VAL A 132 14.63 5.65 -6.48
CA VAL A 132 13.80 4.72 -7.26
C VAL A 132 14.65 3.51 -7.64
N THR A 133 14.11 2.32 -7.40
CA THR A 133 14.78 1.04 -7.66
C THR A 133 13.90 0.14 -8.53
N ASN A 134 14.54 -0.79 -9.24
CA ASN A 134 13.84 -1.75 -10.09
C ASN A 134 14.24 -3.18 -9.72
N HIS A 135 13.46 -3.79 -8.82
CA HIS A 135 13.66 -5.16 -8.38
C HIS A 135 12.33 -5.89 -8.15
N GLU A 136 12.38 -7.22 -8.23
CA GLU A 136 11.33 -8.08 -7.69
C GLU A 136 11.16 -7.84 -6.19
N ALA A 137 9.96 -7.43 -5.77
CA ALA A 137 9.69 -7.06 -4.38
C ALA A 137 9.93 -8.23 -3.40
N GLN A 138 9.57 -9.46 -3.77
CA GLN A 138 9.82 -10.67 -2.98
C GLN A 138 11.32 -10.98 -2.77
N SER A 139 12.18 -10.45 -3.65
CA SER A 139 13.62 -10.69 -3.68
C SER A 139 14.43 -9.41 -3.48
N PHE A 140 13.80 -8.32 -2.99
CA PHE A 140 14.43 -7.02 -2.83
C PHE A 140 15.72 -7.14 -2.00
N PRO A 141 16.89 -6.63 -2.41
CA PRO A 141 18.16 -6.96 -1.76
C PRO A 141 18.29 -6.39 -0.34
N SER A 142 19.08 -7.05 0.51
CA SER A 142 19.51 -6.48 1.78
C SER A 142 20.71 -5.57 1.52
N CYS A 143 20.48 -4.26 1.43
CA CYS A 143 21.54 -3.30 1.20
C CYS A 143 22.46 -3.21 2.44
N SER A 144 23.76 -3.05 2.23
CA SER A 144 24.71 -2.77 3.31
C SER A 144 25.12 -1.31 3.25
N LEU A 145 25.19 -0.65 4.39
CA LEU A 145 25.75 0.70 4.49
C LEU A 145 27.29 0.58 4.39
N ALA A 146 27.87 1.35 3.48
CA ALA A 146 29.33 1.51 3.44
C ALA A 146 29.77 2.16 4.75
N LYS A 147 30.78 1.60 5.40
CA LYS A 147 31.42 2.28 6.53
C LYS A 147 32.23 3.45 5.98
N ASP A 148 32.19 4.60 6.64
CA ASP A 148 33.17 5.65 6.38
C ASP A 148 34.57 5.06 6.62
N ASP A 149 35.46 5.22 5.64
CA ASP A 149 36.83 4.68 5.62
C ASP A 149 37.74 5.25 6.75
N SER A 150 37.20 6.01 7.70
CA SER A 150 37.94 6.65 8.80
C SER A 150 38.15 5.77 10.04
N GLU A 151 37.45 4.63 10.17
CA GLU A 151 37.65 3.65 11.28
C GLU A 151 37.99 2.23 10.80
N ALA A 152 38.79 2.11 9.73
CA ALA A 152 39.16 0.83 9.09
C ALA A 152 40.06 -0.11 9.94
N TYR A 153 40.24 0.10 11.25
CA TYR A 153 41.18 -0.66 12.07
C TYR A 153 40.63 -1.21 13.40
N LYS A 154 39.33 -1.50 13.47
CA LYS A 154 38.77 -2.32 14.57
C LYS A 154 38.04 -3.56 14.06
N ASP A 155 38.57 -4.68 14.51
CA ASP A 155 38.16 -6.06 14.34
C ASP A 155 36.64 -6.30 14.40
N HIS A 156 36.17 -7.20 13.52
CA HIS A 156 34.98 -8.06 13.70
C HIS A 156 33.57 -7.46 13.66
N CYS A 157 33.38 -6.18 13.32
CA CYS A 157 32.02 -5.62 13.21
C CYS A 157 31.34 -5.93 11.86
N LYS A 158 30.32 -6.82 11.88
CA LYS A 158 29.42 -7.20 10.78
C LYS A 158 29.00 -5.99 9.91
N PRO A 159 28.84 -6.14 8.57
CA PRO A 159 28.32 -5.07 7.73
C PRO A 159 26.97 -4.60 8.27
N GLN A 160 26.82 -3.28 8.49
CA GLN A 160 25.57 -2.71 8.97
C GLN A 160 24.57 -2.77 7.82
N ARG A 161 23.52 -3.57 7.98
CA ARG A 161 22.46 -3.69 6.98
C ARG A 161 21.58 -2.44 7.03
N LEU A 162 21.18 -1.94 5.87
CA LEU A 162 20.13 -0.95 5.76
C LEU A 162 18.81 -1.64 6.08
N GLU A 163 18.25 -1.27 7.21
CA GLU A 163 16.92 -1.67 7.66
C GLU A 163 15.99 -0.46 7.62
N PHE A 164 14.69 -0.71 7.50
CA PHE A 164 13.68 0.33 7.34
C PHE A 164 12.87 0.51 8.61
N ASP A 165 12.61 1.76 8.97
CA ASP A 165 11.70 2.10 10.07
C ASP A 165 10.24 1.86 9.66
N ARG A 166 9.96 2.00 8.36
CA ARG A 166 8.62 1.89 7.76
C ARG A 166 8.66 1.13 6.46
N VAL A 167 7.74 0.18 6.29
CA VAL A 167 7.58 -0.56 5.03
C VAL A 167 6.13 -0.52 4.58
N LEU A 168 5.90 -0.06 3.35
CA LEU A 168 4.60 -0.09 2.68
C LEU A 168 4.58 -1.23 1.67
N CYS A 169 3.70 -2.20 1.91
CA CYS A 169 3.42 -3.34 1.04
C CYS A 169 2.06 -3.14 0.36
N ASP A 170 2.00 -2.24 -0.63
CA ASP A 170 0.83 -2.09 -1.50
C ASP A 170 0.90 -3.09 -2.65
N VAL A 171 0.53 -4.33 -2.36
CA VAL A 171 0.88 -5.48 -3.22
C VAL A 171 -0.02 -5.59 -4.46
N PRO A 172 0.49 -6.18 -5.57
CA PRO A 172 -0.36 -6.56 -6.69
C PRO A 172 -1.45 -7.54 -6.24
N CYS A 173 -2.67 -7.30 -6.70
CA CYS A 173 -3.86 -8.05 -6.29
C CYS A 173 -4.86 -8.17 -7.47
N SER A 174 -5.92 -8.95 -7.27
CA SER A 174 -6.97 -9.13 -8.29
C SER A 174 -7.75 -7.85 -8.62
N GLY A 175 -7.76 -6.90 -7.68
CA GLY A 175 -8.33 -5.56 -7.87
C GLY A 175 -9.86 -5.52 -7.98
N ASP A 176 -10.57 -6.53 -7.45
CA ASP A 176 -12.04 -6.57 -7.45
C ASP A 176 -12.69 -5.39 -6.70
N GLY A 177 -11.99 -4.78 -5.75
CA GLY A 177 -12.40 -3.52 -5.11
C GLY A 177 -12.41 -2.31 -6.06
N THR A 178 -11.78 -2.40 -7.24
CA THR A 178 -11.66 -1.30 -8.21
C THR A 178 -12.61 -1.41 -9.41
N LEU A 179 -13.50 -2.42 -9.42
CA LEU A 179 -14.43 -2.70 -10.53
C LEU A 179 -15.32 -1.49 -10.92
N ARG A 180 -15.64 -0.61 -9.95
CA ARG A 180 -16.40 0.63 -10.20
C ARG A 180 -15.70 1.58 -11.18
N LYS A 181 -14.36 1.58 -11.22
CA LYS A 181 -13.54 2.53 -11.99
C LYS A 181 -12.88 1.88 -13.19
N SER A 182 -12.53 0.60 -13.07
CA SER A 182 -11.80 -0.16 -14.09
C SER A 182 -12.75 -1.13 -14.80
N HIS A 183 -13.61 -0.60 -15.69
CA HIS A 183 -14.56 -1.42 -16.45
C HIS A 183 -13.89 -2.55 -17.26
N ASP A 184 -12.62 -2.42 -17.63
CA ASP A 184 -11.87 -3.48 -18.32
C ASP A 184 -11.61 -4.70 -17.43
N LEU A 185 -11.51 -4.51 -16.12
CA LEU A 185 -11.34 -5.61 -15.17
C LEU A 185 -12.56 -6.52 -15.14
N TRP A 186 -13.77 -5.98 -15.37
CA TRP A 186 -15.01 -6.78 -15.40
C TRP A 186 -14.96 -7.97 -16.37
N ARG A 187 -14.22 -7.84 -17.48
CA ARG A 187 -14.09 -8.89 -18.50
C ARG A 187 -12.96 -9.88 -18.22
N LYS A 188 -11.96 -9.46 -17.43
CA LYS A 188 -10.73 -10.24 -17.18
C LYS A 188 -10.71 -10.88 -15.81
N TRP A 189 -11.48 -10.35 -14.88
CA TRP A 189 -11.49 -10.78 -13.49
C TRP A 189 -12.07 -12.19 -13.37
N SER A 190 -11.43 -13.00 -12.54
CA SER A 190 -11.96 -14.28 -12.08
C SER A 190 -11.55 -14.52 -10.64
N SER A 191 -12.34 -15.30 -9.89
CA SER A 191 -12.05 -15.68 -8.51
C SER A 191 -10.69 -16.37 -8.36
N SER A 192 -10.26 -17.12 -9.38
CA SER A 192 -8.97 -17.80 -9.40
C SER A 192 -7.77 -16.85 -9.40
N MET A 193 -7.93 -15.59 -9.87
CA MET A 193 -6.83 -14.62 -9.87
C MET A 193 -6.34 -14.32 -8.46
N GLY A 194 -7.24 -14.23 -7.46
CA GLY A 194 -6.83 -14.00 -6.08
C GLY A 194 -5.97 -15.16 -5.53
N ASN A 195 -6.29 -16.39 -5.92
CA ASN A 195 -5.52 -17.58 -5.53
C ASN A 195 -4.10 -17.54 -6.14
N GLU A 196 -3.96 -17.07 -7.38
CA GLU A 196 -2.66 -16.93 -8.05
C GLU A 196 -1.77 -15.87 -7.40
N PHE A 197 -2.35 -14.79 -6.86
CA PHE A 197 -1.58 -13.73 -6.20
C PHE A 197 -1.20 -14.04 -4.75
N HIS A 198 -1.96 -14.88 -4.04
CA HIS A 198 -1.76 -15.15 -2.61
C HIS A 198 -0.30 -15.45 -2.24
N LEU A 199 0.35 -16.41 -2.94
CA LEU A 199 1.73 -16.78 -2.61
C LEU A 199 2.72 -15.62 -2.86
N LEU A 200 2.52 -14.86 -3.94
CA LEU A 200 3.34 -13.69 -4.24
C LEU A 200 3.16 -12.61 -3.16
N GLN A 201 1.92 -12.33 -2.75
CA GLN A 201 1.60 -11.35 -1.71
C GLN A 201 2.24 -11.72 -0.37
N VAL A 202 2.14 -12.99 0.04
CA VAL A 202 2.83 -13.52 1.24
C VAL A 202 4.34 -13.33 1.12
N ASN A 203 4.95 -13.69 -0.02
CA ASN A 203 6.40 -13.57 -0.19
C ASN A 203 6.88 -12.10 -0.17
N ILE A 204 6.15 -11.19 -0.79
CA ILE A 204 6.45 -9.75 -0.76
C ILE A 204 6.38 -9.22 0.67
N ALA A 205 5.29 -9.53 1.39
CA ALA A 205 5.11 -9.05 2.75
C ALA A 205 6.10 -9.68 3.74
N MET A 206 6.43 -10.97 3.59
CA MET A 206 7.51 -11.61 4.36
C MET A 206 8.87 -10.94 4.09
N ARG A 207 9.14 -10.55 2.83
CA ARG A 207 10.36 -9.81 2.53
C ARG A 207 10.36 -8.43 3.17
N GLY A 208 9.22 -7.74 3.16
CA GLY A 208 9.02 -6.49 3.88
C GLY A 208 9.31 -6.60 5.38
N ILE A 209 8.78 -7.63 6.04
CA ILE A 209 9.07 -7.93 7.45
C ILE A 209 10.57 -8.16 7.69
N ALA A 210 11.24 -8.92 6.81
CA ALA A 210 12.66 -9.21 6.93
C ALA A 210 13.59 -7.99 6.75
N LEU A 211 13.08 -6.90 6.16
CA LEU A 211 13.80 -5.64 5.96
C LEU A 211 13.44 -4.58 7.02
N LEU A 212 12.47 -4.87 7.88
CA LEU A 212 11.97 -3.97 8.90
C LEU A 212 12.88 -4.00 10.14
N LYS A 213 13.20 -2.83 10.70
CA LYS A 213 13.87 -2.73 12.01
C LYS A 213 12.98 -3.30 13.11
N VAL A 214 13.60 -3.75 14.20
CA VAL A 214 12.88 -4.03 15.45
C VAL A 214 12.16 -2.77 15.92
N GLY A 215 10.85 -2.87 16.18
CA GLY A 215 9.99 -1.72 16.52
C GLY A 215 9.54 -0.88 15.31
N GLY A 216 9.93 -1.26 14.09
CA GLY A 216 9.41 -0.67 12.86
C GLY A 216 7.93 -0.99 12.63
N ARG A 217 7.30 -0.28 11.70
CA ARG A 217 5.89 -0.50 11.32
C ARG A 217 5.78 -0.86 9.84
N MET A 218 5.08 -1.95 9.53
CA MET A 218 4.72 -2.32 8.17
C MET A 218 3.21 -2.15 7.95
N VAL A 219 2.82 -1.62 6.79
CA VAL A 219 1.43 -1.62 6.34
C VAL A 219 1.32 -2.54 5.14
N TYR A 220 0.44 -3.55 5.23
CA TYR A 220 0.00 -4.37 4.11
C TYR A 220 -1.32 -3.82 3.57
N SER A 221 -1.39 -3.55 2.27
CA SER A 221 -2.62 -3.08 1.63
C SER A 221 -2.86 -3.74 0.28
N THR A 222 -4.13 -3.93 -0.05
CA THR A 222 -4.59 -4.36 -1.36
C THR A 222 -5.74 -3.44 -1.81
N CYS A 223 -6.11 -3.50 -3.08
CA CYS A 223 -7.39 -3.00 -3.56
C CYS A 223 -8.36 -4.15 -3.89
N SER A 224 -8.23 -5.25 -3.14
CA SER A 224 -9.06 -6.45 -3.25
C SER A 224 -9.98 -6.60 -2.04
N MET A 225 -11.17 -7.16 -2.25
CA MET A 225 -12.11 -7.55 -1.18
C MET A 225 -12.06 -9.06 -0.90
N ASN A 226 -11.22 -9.81 -1.62
CA ASN A 226 -11.10 -11.25 -1.47
C ASN A 226 -10.33 -11.62 -0.18
N PRO A 227 -10.90 -12.42 0.73
CA PRO A 227 -10.22 -12.80 1.97
C PRO A 227 -8.95 -13.62 1.75
N VAL A 228 -8.83 -14.32 0.61
CA VAL A 228 -7.60 -15.03 0.23
C VAL A 228 -6.43 -14.06 0.04
N GLU A 229 -6.68 -12.84 -0.39
CA GLU A 229 -5.65 -11.82 -0.62
C GLU A 229 -5.45 -10.92 0.62
N ASN A 230 -6.32 -11.01 1.62
CA ASN A 230 -6.35 -10.13 2.78
C ASN A 230 -6.11 -10.92 4.06
N GLU A 231 -7.17 -11.39 4.72
CA GLU A 231 -7.12 -12.09 6.00
C GLU A 231 -6.22 -13.33 5.96
N ALA A 232 -6.27 -14.10 4.87
CA ALA A 232 -5.44 -15.29 4.70
C ALA A 232 -3.95 -14.96 4.61
N VAL A 233 -3.58 -13.87 3.90
CA VAL A 233 -2.19 -13.41 3.81
C VAL A 233 -1.71 -12.99 5.20
N VAL A 234 -2.49 -12.17 5.91
CA VAL A 234 -2.13 -11.71 7.27
C VAL A 234 -1.96 -12.89 8.23
N ALA A 235 -2.89 -13.85 8.24
CA ALA A 235 -2.79 -15.05 9.09
C ALA A 235 -1.52 -15.87 8.78
N GLU A 236 -1.16 -16.01 7.50
CA GLU A 236 0.06 -16.71 7.09
C GLU A 236 1.33 -15.97 7.51
N LEU A 237 1.35 -14.63 7.45
CA LEU A 237 2.47 -13.82 7.94
C LEU A 237 2.70 -14.04 9.43
N LEU A 238 1.64 -13.97 10.24
CA LEU A 238 1.72 -14.20 11.69
C LEU A 238 2.22 -15.62 11.99
N ARG A 239 1.69 -16.62 11.29
CA ARG A 239 2.12 -18.01 11.44
C ARG A 239 3.61 -18.21 11.14
N ARG A 240 4.13 -17.59 10.08
CA ARG A 240 5.55 -17.71 9.68
C ARG A 240 6.50 -16.89 10.56
N SER A 241 6.05 -15.75 11.03
CA SER A 241 6.87 -14.83 11.84
C SER A 241 6.85 -15.15 13.34
N GLY A 242 5.93 -16.01 13.79
CA GLY A 242 5.81 -16.41 15.20
C GLY A 242 5.56 -15.19 16.09
N SER A 243 6.33 -15.04 17.17
CA SER A 243 6.23 -13.91 18.09
C SER A 243 7.02 -12.66 17.66
N SER A 244 7.59 -12.64 16.44
CA SER A 244 8.44 -11.53 15.99
C SER A 244 7.64 -10.32 15.49
N VAL A 245 6.36 -10.52 15.18
CA VAL A 245 5.46 -9.49 14.67
C VAL A 245 4.13 -9.59 15.40
N GLU A 246 3.45 -8.45 15.53
CA GLU A 246 2.11 -8.38 16.11
C GLU A 246 1.21 -7.47 15.28
N LEU A 247 -0.09 -7.78 15.24
CA LEU A 247 -1.08 -6.90 14.63
C LEU A 247 -1.37 -5.72 15.57
N LEU A 248 -1.14 -4.52 15.06
CA LEU A 248 -1.49 -3.27 15.71
C LEU A 248 -2.97 -2.96 15.49
N ASP A 249 -3.69 -2.66 16.57
CA ASP A 249 -5.06 -2.16 16.45
C ASP A 249 -5.04 -0.67 16.08
N VAL A 250 -5.65 -0.36 14.93
CA VAL A 250 -5.78 1.00 14.39
C VAL A 250 -7.23 1.51 14.44
N SER A 251 -8.11 0.85 15.19
CA SER A 251 -9.52 1.20 15.36
C SER A 251 -9.74 2.64 15.84
N THR A 252 -8.82 3.17 16.65
CA THR A 252 -8.90 4.53 17.22
C THR A 252 -8.33 5.63 16.32
N GLU A 253 -7.55 5.26 15.29
CA GLU A 253 -6.94 6.17 14.32
C GLU A 253 -7.95 6.47 13.19
N LEU A 254 -7.98 7.69 12.63
CA LEU A 254 -8.87 8.10 11.52
C LEU A 254 -10.37 7.82 11.75
N ARG A 255 -10.95 8.26 12.89
CA ARG A 255 -12.30 7.84 13.36
C ARG A 255 -13.44 8.04 12.35
N GLU A 256 -13.35 9.02 11.46
CA GLU A 256 -14.37 9.32 10.45
C GLU A 256 -14.24 8.44 9.19
N LEU A 257 -13.19 7.62 9.11
CA LEU A 257 -12.99 6.69 8.00
C LEU A 257 -13.93 5.49 8.15
N VAL A 258 -14.82 5.34 7.17
CA VAL A 258 -15.75 4.22 7.09
C VAL A 258 -14.97 2.93 6.89
N ARG A 259 -15.13 2.00 7.84
CA ARG A 259 -14.43 0.72 7.87
C ARG A 259 -15.35 -0.43 8.26
N ARG A 260 -14.96 -1.64 7.90
CA ARG A 260 -15.59 -2.89 8.33
C ARG A 260 -14.52 -3.85 8.84
N PRO A 261 -14.80 -4.61 9.92
CA PRO A 261 -13.87 -5.62 10.39
C PRO A 261 -13.68 -6.71 9.34
N GLY A 262 -12.51 -7.35 9.37
CA GLY A 262 -12.19 -8.51 8.54
C GLY A 262 -13.08 -9.71 8.85
N LEU A 263 -13.04 -10.70 7.95
CA LEU A 263 -13.77 -11.94 8.09
C LEU A 263 -13.03 -12.91 9.02
N GLY A 264 -13.72 -13.45 10.03
CA GLY A 264 -13.16 -14.50 10.89
C GLY A 264 -13.09 -15.87 10.21
N THR A 265 -13.98 -16.12 9.26
CA THR A 265 -14.09 -17.38 8.50
C THR A 265 -14.54 -17.09 7.08
N TRP A 266 -14.01 -17.81 6.09
CA TRP A 266 -14.36 -17.68 4.68
C TRP A 266 -14.23 -19.01 3.94
N LYS A 267 -14.74 -19.05 2.71
CA LYS A 267 -14.58 -20.18 1.78
C LYS A 267 -13.70 -19.74 0.61
N VAL A 268 -12.93 -20.67 0.06
CA VAL A 268 -12.07 -20.40 -1.10
C VAL A 268 -12.82 -20.81 -2.37
N ASN A 269 -12.90 -19.92 -3.36
CA ASN A 269 -13.45 -20.25 -4.67
C ASN A 269 -12.32 -20.46 -5.68
N ASP A 270 -12.41 -21.53 -6.47
CA ASP A 270 -11.58 -21.75 -7.64
C ASP A 270 -12.44 -22.28 -8.78
N ARG A 271 -12.40 -21.59 -9.92
CA ARG A 271 -13.12 -22.00 -11.16
C ARG A 271 -14.60 -22.37 -10.94
N GLY A 272 -15.29 -21.65 -10.06
CA GLY A 272 -16.72 -21.84 -9.77
C GLY A 272 -17.02 -22.88 -8.67
N SER A 273 -16.03 -23.61 -8.19
CA SER A 273 -16.17 -24.53 -7.05
C SER A 273 -15.77 -23.85 -5.74
N TRP A 274 -16.51 -24.11 -4.66
CA TRP A 274 -16.25 -23.55 -3.33
C TRP A 274 -15.73 -24.64 -2.38
N PHE A 275 -14.65 -24.34 -1.68
CA PHE A 275 -13.97 -25.24 -0.73
C PHE A 275 -14.03 -24.63 0.67
N GLN A 276 -14.31 -25.44 1.69
CA GLN A 276 -14.32 -25.00 3.09
C GLN A 276 -12.97 -25.26 3.77
N THR A 277 -12.33 -26.36 3.40
CA THR A 277 -11.02 -26.77 3.91
C THR A 277 -10.08 -27.13 2.77
N HIS A 278 -8.78 -27.18 3.05
CA HIS A 278 -7.79 -27.64 2.07
C HIS A 278 -7.95 -29.13 1.72
N GLU A 279 -8.56 -29.93 2.60
CA GLU A 279 -8.83 -31.36 2.35
C GLU A 279 -9.89 -31.56 1.25
N ASP A 280 -10.82 -30.61 1.10
CA ASP A 280 -11.87 -30.64 0.07
C ASP A 280 -11.32 -30.35 -1.34
N VAL A 281 -10.08 -29.88 -1.47
CA VAL A 281 -9.49 -29.45 -2.73
C VAL A 281 -9.02 -30.68 -3.54
N PRO A 282 -9.40 -30.79 -4.83
CA PRO A 282 -8.91 -31.85 -5.71
C PRO A 282 -7.37 -31.85 -5.81
N ASP A 283 -6.75 -33.03 -5.84
CA ASP A 283 -5.28 -33.17 -5.88
C ASP A 283 -4.62 -32.41 -7.04
N SER A 284 -5.32 -32.27 -8.18
CA SER A 284 -4.85 -31.51 -9.33
C SER A 284 -4.71 -30.00 -9.10
N ARG A 285 -5.36 -29.46 -8.06
CA ARG A 285 -5.39 -28.02 -7.73
C ARG A 285 -4.70 -27.66 -6.43
N LYS A 286 -4.22 -28.63 -5.64
CA LYS A 286 -3.48 -28.39 -4.38
C LYS A 286 -2.20 -27.57 -4.54
N ASN A 287 -1.62 -27.54 -5.74
CA ASN A 287 -0.45 -26.69 -6.04
C ASN A 287 -0.81 -25.20 -6.16
N VAL A 288 -2.07 -24.88 -6.44
CA VAL A 288 -2.55 -23.49 -6.59
C VAL A 288 -3.28 -23.07 -5.33
N ILE A 289 -4.16 -23.93 -4.81
CA ILE A 289 -4.90 -23.65 -3.59
C ILE A 289 -4.09 -24.16 -2.40
N LEU A 290 -3.44 -23.23 -1.70
CA LEU A 290 -2.55 -23.55 -0.59
C LEU A 290 -3.32 -23.69 0.73
N PRO A 291 -2.82 -24.48 1.70
CA PRO A 291 -3.41 -24.56 3.04
C PRO A 291 -3.54 -23.19 3.73
N SER A 292 -2.61 -22.27 3.46
CA SER A 292 -2.59 -20.91 4.01
C SER A 292 -3.73 -20.01 3.52
N MET A 293 -4.49 -20.44 2.50
CA MET A 293 -5.64 -19.69 1.99
C MET A 293 -6.89 -19.87 2.84
N PHE A 294 -6.90 -20.84 3.75
CA PHE A 294 -8.06 -21.18 4.58
C PHE A 294 -7.94 -20.57 5.99
N PRO A 295 -9.06 -20.30 6.67
CA PRO A 295 -9.05 -19.82 8.06
C PRO A 295 -8.35 -20.81 9.00
N SER A 296 -7.64 -20.29 9.99
CA SER A 296 -7.07 -21.08 11.09
C SER A 296 -7.92 -20.91 12.35
N SER A 297 -7.81 -21.80 13.34
CA SER A 297 -8.50 -21.60 14.63
C SER A 297 -8.07 -20.30 15.34
N THR A 298 -6.85 -19.82 15.07
CA THR A 298 -6.29 -18.57 15.61
C THR A 298 -6.81 -17.32 14.87
N SER A 299 -7.23 -17.45 13.60
CA SER A 299 -7.61 -16.31 12.76
C SER A 299 -8.84 -15.55 13.26
N ILE A 300 -9.68 -16.17 14.08
CA ILE A 300 -10.89 -15.54 14.63
C ILE A 300 -10.52 -14.31 15.50
N HIS A 301 -9.52 -14.42 16.36
CA HIS A 301 -9.09 -13.32 17.22
C HIS A 301 -8.33 -12.22 16.45
N GLU A 302 -7.66 -12.60 15.37
CA GLU A 302 -6.84 -11.70 14.54
C GLU A 302 -7.67 -10.92 13.52
N SER A 303 -8.79 -11.49 13.06
CA SER A 303 -9.69 -10.89 12.05
C SER A 303 -10.24 -9.52 12.46
N HIS A 304 -10.35 -9.26 13.77
CA HIS A 304 -10.83 -7.98 14.31
C HIS A 304 -9.84 -6.81 14.10
N LYS A 305 -8.59 -7.10 13.73
CA LYS A 305 -7.55 -6.10 13.46
C LYS A 305 -7.29 -5.89 11.97
N VAL A 306 -7.93 -6.67 11.12
CA VAL A 306 -7.97 -6.45 9.67
C VAL A 306 -9.17 -5.58 9.34
N TRP A 307 -9.00 -4.58 8.47
CA TRP A 307 -10.04 -3.60 8.16
C TRP A 307 -10.23 -3.44 6.66
N HIS A 308 -11.48 -3.48 6.22
CA HIS A 308 -11.90 -3.15 4.86
C HIS A 308 -12.46 -1.73 4.82
N PHE A 309 -12.01 -0.92 3.87
CA PHE A 309 -12.40 0.49 3.75
C PHE A 309 -13.37 0.70 2.58
N LYS A 310 -14.25 1.69 2.71
CA LYS A 310 -15.22 2.09 1.67
C LYS A 310 -14.98 3.52 1.25
#